data_AF-A0A973PSS7-F1
#
_entry.id   AF-A0A973PSS7-F1
#
_cell.length_a   1.000
_cell.length_b   1.000
_cell.length_c   1.000
_cell.angle_alpha   90.00
_cell.angle_beta   90.00
_cell.angle_gamma   90.00
#
_symmetry.space_group_name_H-M   'P 1'
#
loop_
_entity.id
_entity.type
_entity.pdbx_description
1 polymer ?
#
loop_
_entity_poly.entity_id
_entity_poly.type
_entity_poly.pdbx_seq_one_letter_code
_entity_poly.pdbx_strand_id
1 'polypeptide(L)'
;MAKAIEQPVPGITVGHALLARAKGVAQPVDKVVHDGDTINIAADGNFGVRFLGIDAPEVSFELPTGAGFPKGFVDISNPAWTTFLTDPFAPAYAPLALRKELVDDLLPRLGPQTAANHATHAGPATVALKTMIQSDIDEQALNDETFKIRLAFAYEILDRYGRLLCYVNRDQKLKPRPAPYNERLLAGGNVTPYFIWPNVDPFVRLESRIADAVPAPGSGRAVGASGALGFARQGVKRARDAGQGLWDHANPLMLYPFELRYLAGRRAPDRYVLDLSSDATELLHPQEYFRIPNPEDRLFVNSEHAPLWAAKGWTLPG
;
A
#
# COMPACT_ATOMS: atom_id res chain seq x y z
N MET A 1 -14.03 16.34 -0.59
CA MET A 1 -15.04 15.80 0.35
C MET A 1 -14.51 15.94 1.77
N ALA A 2 -15.36 16.26 2.75
CA ALA A 2 -14.96 16.30 4.16
C ALA A 2 -14.50 14.91 4.63
N LYS A 3 -13.45 14.86 5.45
CA LYS A 3 -12.85 13.61 5.97
C LYS A 3 -13.33 13.36 7.39
N ALA A 4 -13.79 12.14 7.66
CA ALA A 4 -14.18 11.72 9.01
C ALA A 4 -12.97 11.47 9.93
N ILE A 5 -11.80 11.19 9.36
CA ILE A 5 -10.53 11.14 10.09
C ILE A 5 -9.50 11.92 9.28
N GLU A 6 -8.77 12.80 9.95
CA GLU A 6 -7.71 13.59 9.35
C GLU A 6 -6.53 13.81 10.29
N GLN A 7 -5.43 14.30 9.70
CA GLN A 7 -4.22 14.70 10.41
C GLN A 7 -4.01 16.20 10.17
N PRO A 8 -4.59 17.09 10.99
CA PRO A 8 -4.50 18.53 10.78
C PRO A 8 -3.07 19.05 11.02
N VAL A 9 -2.31 18.37 11.88
CA VAL A 9 -0.88 18.58 12.11
C VAL A 9 -0.14 17.25 12.19
N PRO A 10 1.13 17.17 11.78
CA PRO A 10 1.89 15.91 11.80
C PRO A 10 1.86 15.23 13.17
N GLY A 11 1.50 13.95 13.20
CA GLY A 11 1.48 13.13 14.42
C GLY A 11 0.19 13.17 15.23
N ILE A 12 -0.75 14.07 14.94
CA ILE A 12 -2.05 14.14 15.62
C ILE A 12 -3.15 13.68 14.67
N THR A 13 -3.84 12.60 15.00
CA THR A 13 -5.00 12.11 14.24
C THR A 13 -6.28 12.48 14.97
N VAL A 14 -7.21 13.12 14.27
CA VAL A 14 -8.50 13.57 14.81
C VAL A 14 -9.63 12.89 14.05
N GLY A 15 -10.63 12.38 14.78
CA GLY A 15 -11.86 11.84 14.22
C GLY A 15 -13.04 12.77 14.46
N HIS A 16 -13.90 12.92 13.46
CA HIS A 16 -15.12 13.73 13.49
C HIS A 16 -16.34 12.80 13.37
N ALA A 17 -17.31 13.00 14.26
CA ALA A 17 -18.41 12.07 14.43
C ALA A 17 -19.74 12.79 14.71
N LEU A 18 -20.81 12.22 14.18
CA LEU A 18 -22.19 12.55 14.49
C LEU A 18 -22.78 11.52 15.45
N LEU A 19 -23.90 11.85 16.10
CA LEU A 19 -24.67 10.85 16.85
C LEU A 19 -25.07 9.68 15.93
N ALA A 20 -25.12 8.46 16.49
CA ALA A 20 -25.54 7.27 15.75
C ALA A 20 -26.85 7.51 14.99
N ARG A 21 -26.97 6.89 13.81
CA ARG A 21 -28.15 7.01 12.95
C ARG A 21 -28.77 5.63 12.73
N ALA A 22 -30.10 5.55 12.78
CA ALA A 22 -30.86 4.40 12.34
C ALA A 22 -31.77 4.81 11.18
N LYS A 23 -31.66 4.13 10.04
CA LYS A 23 -32.41 4.46 8.81
C LYS A 23 -32.32 5.95 8.43
N GLY A 24 -31.13 6.54 8.58
CA GLY A 24 -30.86 7.95 8.26
C GLY A 24 -31.16 8.95 9.38
N VAL A 25 -31.87 8.55 10.44
CA VAL A 25 -32.31 9.44 11.52
C VAL A 25 -31.39 9.35 12.74
N ALA A 26 -30.95 10.49 13.26
CA ALA A 26 -30.14 10.57 14.48
C ALA A 26 -30.87 9.93 15.68
N GLN A 27 -30.14 9.19 16.49
CA GLN A 27 -30.67 8.51 17.68
C GLN A 27 -30.51 9.39 18.93
N PRO A 28 -31.43 9.30 19.89
CA PRO A 28 -31.33 10.00 21.16
C PRO A 28 -30.17 9.48 22.01
N VAL A 29 -29.67 10.30 22.95
CA VAL A 29 -28.44 10.04 23.73
C VAL A 29 -28.50 8.74 24.52
N ASP A 30 -29.66 8.41 25.09
CA ASP A 30 -29.92 7.16 25.84
C ASP A 30 -29.78 5.89 24.99
N LYS A 31 -29.89 6.00 23.66
CA LYS A 31 -29.63 4.89 22.71
C LYS A 31 -28.23 4.92 22.10
N VAL A 32 -27.61 6.10 22.11
CA VAL A 32 -26.24 6.32 21.61
C VAL A 32 -25.22 5.81 22.62
N VAL A 33 -25.43 6.13 23.90
CA VAL A 33 -24.57 5.72 25.01
C VAL A 33 -24.93 4.30 25.42
N HIS A 34 -23.99 3.38 25.25
CA HIS A 34 -24.17 2.00 25.71
C HIS A 34 -23.91 1.91 27.22
N ASP A 35 -22.80 2.51 27.67
CA ASP A 35 -22.34 2.60 29.07
C ASP A 35 -21.36 3.79 29.24
N GLY A 36 -20.64 3.85 30.36
CA GLY A 36 -19.78 4.98 30.72
C GLY A 36 -18.50 5.13 29.89
N ASP A 37 -18.13 4.12 29.10
CA ASP A 37 -16.93 4.12 28.25
C ASP A 37 -17.22 3.78 26.77
N THR A 38 -18.47 3.50 26.41
CA THR A 38 -18.87 3.13 25.05
C THR A 38 -20.04 3.94 24.50
N ILE A 39 -19.85 4.56 23.33
CA ILE A 39 -20.90 5.22 22.54
C ILE A 39 -20.92 4.71 21.09
N ASN A 40 -22.09 4.72 20.47
CA ASN A 40 -22.26 4.46 19.04
C ASN A 40 -22.33 5.78 18.26
N ILE A 41 -21.56 5.90 17.19
CA ILE A 41 -21.49 7.12 16.36
C ILE A 41 -21.76 6.83 14.89
N ALA A 42 -22.11 7.88 14.14
CA ALA A 42 -22.01 7.90 12.70
C ALA A 42 -20.80 8.76 12.28
N ALA A 43 -20.12 8.41 11.19
CA ALA A 43 -19.01 9.20 10.70
C ALA A 43 -19.49 10.60 10.23
N ASP A 44 -18.75 11.65 10.57
CA ASP A 44 -18.95 12.99 10.01
C ASP A 44 -18.03 13.20 8.81
N GLY A 45 -18.53 12.96 7.60
CA GLY A 45 -17.75 12.95 6.37
C GLY A 45 -17.37 11.54 5.92
N ASN A 46 -16.28 11.44 5.15
CA ASN A 46 -15.89 10.19 4.47
C ASN A 46 -14.59 9.63 5.04
N PHE A 47 -14.47 8.31 5.07
CA PHE A 47 -13.19 7.65 5.33
C PHE A 47 -12.39 7.51 4.04
N GLY A 48 -11.09 7.77 4.11
CA GLY A 48 -10.16 7.26 3.10
C GLY A 48 -9.94 5.77 3.31
N VAL A 49 -9.83 4.99 2.24
CA VAL A 49 -9.44 3.58 2.29
C VAL A 49 -8.15 3.41 1.52
N ARG A 50 -7.15 2.77 2.12
CA ARG A 50 -5.92 2.32 1.46
C ARG A 50 -5.93 0.80 1.35
N PHE A 51 -5.71 0.35 0.13
CA PHE A 51 -5.75 -1.07 -0.22
C PHE A 51 -4.46 -1.71 0.28
N LEU A 52 -4.58 -2.73 1.13
CA LEU A 52 -3.47 -3.51 1.65
C LEU A 52 -2.77 -4.33 0.56
N GLY A 53 -1.47 -4.56 0.74
CA GLY A 53 -0.66 -5.43 -0.11
C GLY A 53 -0.33 -4.88 -1.50
N ILE A 54 -0.77 -3.67 -1.84
CA ILE A 54 -0.58 -3.07 -3.17
C ILE A 54 -0.02 -1.65 -3.09
N ASP A 55 0.69 -1.25 -4.14
CA ASP A 55 1.13 0.12 -4.36
C ASP A 55 0.99 0.47 -5.84
N ALA A 56 0.11 1.43 -6.14
CA ALA A 56 -0.16 1.88 -7.51
C ALA A 56 0.84 2.98 -7.91
N PRO A 57 1.24 3.08 -9.19
CA PRO A 57 2.02 4.22 -9.65
C PRO A 57 1.29 5.53 -9.35
N GLU A 58 2.01 6.44 -8.71
CA GLU A 58 1.50 7.77 -8.36
C GLU A 58 0.99 8.53 -9.59
N VAL A 59 -0.21 9.11 -9.48
CA VAL A 59 -0.74 10.09 -10.46
C VAL A 59 -0.24 11.50 -10.14
N SER A 60 0.04 11.77 -8.87
CA SER A 60 0.63 13.01 -8.38
C SER A 60 1.32 12.76 -7.04
N PHE A 61 2.35 13.53 -6.75
CA PHE A 61 3.03 13.51 -5.46
C PHE A 61 3.70 14.87 -5.18
N GLU A 62 4.21 15.08 -3.98
CA GLU A 62 4.95 16.29 -3.65
C GLU A 62 6.41 16.18 -4.11
N LEU A 63 6.91 17.21 -4.79
CA LEU A 63 8.33 17.35 -5.12
C LEU A 63 9.13 17.84 -3.90
N PRO A 64 10.47 17.66 -3.88
CA PRO A 64 11.30 18.13 -2.78
C PRO A 64 11.10 19.61 -2.45
N THR A 65 10.86 19.91 -1.16
CA THR A 65 10.70 21.29 -0.69
C THR A 65 12.00 22.07 -0.82
N GLY A 66 11.91 23.35 -1.19
CA GLY A 66 13.06 24.27 -1.23
C GLY A 66 13.89 24.23 -2.52
N ALA A 67 13.56 23.34 -3.46
CA ALA A 67 14.28 23.17 -4.74
C ALA A 67 13.71 24.01 -5.90
N GLY A 68 12.95 25.08 -5.61
CA GLY A 68 12.26 25.88 -6.64
C GLY A 68 11.08 25.17 -7.33
N PHE A 69 10.73 23.96 -6.89
CA PHE A 69 9.59 23.21 -7.40
C PHE A 69 8.25 23.78 -6.90
N PRO A 70 7.14 23.50 -7.61
CA PRO A 70 5.81 23.85 -7.15
C PRO A 70 5.54 23.25 -5.77
N LYS A 71 4.80 23.98 -4.92
CA LYS A 71 4.40 23.51 -3.60
C LYS A 71 3.17 22.59 -3.71
N GLY A 72 3.11 21.58 -2.84
CA GLY A 72 2.00 20.64 -2.76
C GLY A 72 2.08 19.51 -3.80
N PHE A 73 0.96 18.82 -4.00
CA PHE A 73 0.87 17.71 -4.94
C PHE A 73 0.97 18.21 -6.38
N VAL A 74 1.91 17.64 -7.13
CA VAL A 74 2.18 17.93 -8.54
C VAL A 74 1.93 16.67 -9.35
N ASP A 75 1.13 16.77 -10.41
CA ASP A 75 0.90 15.68 -11.37
C ASP A 75 2.23 15.12 -11.90
N ILE A 76 2.39 13.79 -11.96
CA ILE A 76 3.65 13.16 -12.39
C ILE A 76 4.02 13.54 -13.83
N SER A 77 3.04 13.90 -14.68
CA SER A 77 3.27 14.40 -16.04
C SER A 77 3.84 15.81 -16.10
N ASN A 78 3.89 16.54 -15.00
CA ASN A 78 4.45 17.89 -14.95
C ASN A 78 5.97 17.86 -15.27
N PRO A 79 6.49 18.76 -16.13
CA PRO A 79 7.91 18.80 -16.48
C PRO A 79 8.88 18.89 -15.30
N ALA A 80 8.44 19.42 -14.15
CA ALA A 80 9.24 19.46 -12.93
C ALA A 80 9.66 18.06 -12.45
N TRP A 81 8.83 17.02 -12.69
CA TRP A 81 9.19 15.64 -12.38
C TRP A 81 10.27 15.10 -13.31
N THR A 82 10.25 15.43 -14.60
CA THR A 82 11.34 15.10 -15.53
C THR A 82 12.65 15.74 -15.07
N THR A 83 12.63 17.02 -14.69
CA THR A 83 13.81 17.70 -14.14
C THR A 83 14.33 16.98 -12.90
N PHE A 84 13.46 16.67 -11.95
CA PHE A 84 13.84 16.01 -10.69
C PHE A 84 14.38 14.58 -10.91
N LEU A 85 13.67 13.75 -11.67
CA LEU A 85 14.04 12.33 -11.86
C LEU A 85 15.18 12.14 -12.87
N THR A 86 15.62 13.19 -13.57
CA THR A 86 16.85 13.15 -14.37
C THR A 86 18.07 12.95 -13.49
N ASP A 87 18.13 13.63 -12.34
CA ASP A 87 19.17 13.43 -11.32
C ASP A 87 18.63 13.77 -9.93
N PRO A 88 17.95 12.84 -9.23
CA PRO A 88 17.41 13.09 -7.90
C PRO A 88 18.49 13.20 -6.81
N PHE A 89 19.77 12.99 -7.16
CA PHE A 89 20.92 13.11 -6.27
C PHE A 89 21.71 14.40 -6.47
N ALA A 90 21.24 15.29 -7.36
CA ALA A 90 21.86 16.58 -7.62
C ALA A 90 22.09 17.37 -6.32
N PRO A 91 23.24 18.05 -6.16
CA PRO A 91 23.56 18.83 -4.95
C PRO A 91 22.58 19.97 -4.65
N ALA A 92 21.76 20.37 -5.63
CA ALA A 92 20.72 21.39 -5.47
C ALA A 92 19.55 20.93 -4.58
N TYR A 93 19.43 19.63 -4.30
CA TYR A 93 18.36 19.07 -3.47
C TYR A 93 18.86 18.76 -2.07
N ALA A 94 17.95 18.75 -1.08
CA ALA A 94 18.30 18.34 0.27
C ALA A 94 18.95 16.95 0.27
N PRO A 95 20.01 16.70 1.07
CA PRO A 95 20.71 15.42 1.03
C PRO A 95 19.78 14.23 1.28
N LEU A 96 20.02 13.14 0.55
CA LEU A 96 19.36 11.84 0.77
C LEU A 96 20.46 10.79 0.97
N ALA A 97 20.60 10.32 2.20
CA ALA A 97 21.61 9.33 2.54
C ALA A 97 21.12 7.93 2.15
N LEU A 98 21.60 7.42 1.01
CA LEU A 98 21.40 6.03 0.59
C LEU A 98 22.73 5.26 0.60
N ARG A 99 22.65 3.95 0.81
CA ARG A 99 23.76 3.02 0.59
C ARG A 99 24.14 3.03 -0.89
N LYS A 100 25.43 2.86 -1.18
CA LYS A 100 25.96 2.97 -2.54
C LYS A 100 25.28 1.98 -3.48
N GLU A 101 25.03 0.77 -3.01
CA GLU A 101 24.46 -0.32 -3.79
C GLU A 101 23.00 -0.01 -4.20
N LEU A 102 22.23 0.66 -3.34
CA LEU A 102 20.89 1.13 -3.69
C LEU A 102 20.94 2.26 -4.73
N VAL A 103 21.92 3.17 -4.62
CA VAL A 103 22.12 4.22 -5.63
C VAL A 103 22.47 3.57 -6.99
N ASP A 104 23.39 2.60 -6.99
CA ASP A 104 23.81 1.89 -8.20
C ASP A 104 22.64 1.14 -8.86
N ASP A 105 21.69 0.59 -8.09
CA ASP A 105 20.47 -0.05 -8.60
C ASP A 105 19.45 0.95 -9.19
N LEU A 106 19.34 2.14 -8.60
CA LEU A 106 18.40 3.17 -9.03
C LEU A 106 18.87 3.90 -10.29
N LEU A 107 20.16 4.23 -10.37
CA LEU A 107 20.71 5.09 -11.43
C LEU A 107 20.35 4.65 -12.87
N PRO A 108 20.39 3.35 -13.24
CA PRO A 108 20.01 2.91 -14.58
C PRO A 108 18.53 3.10 -14.92
N ARG A 109 17.68 3.26 -13.89
CA ARG A 109 16.21 3.40 -14.00
C ARG A 109 15.76 4.86 -13.88
N LEU A 110 16.70 5.78 -13.65
CA LEU A 110 16.47 7.21 -13.55
C LEU A 110 16.91 7.92 -14.84
N GLY A 111 16.38 9.11 -15.07
CA GLY A 111 16.61 9.85 -16.30
C GLY A 111 15.36 10.58 -16.82
N PRO A 112 15.48 11.27 -17.98
CA PRO A 112 14.43 12.15 -18.50
C PRO A 112 13.11 11.44 -18.84
N GLN A 113 13.16 10.13 -19.13
CA GLN A 113 11.97 9.35 -19.49
C GLN A 113 11.24 8.76 -18.28
N THR A 114 11.85 8.78 -17.10
CA THR A 114 11.31 8.11 -15.90
C THR A 114 9.93 8.65 -15.51
N ALA A 115 9.78 9.98 -15.49
CA ALA A 115 8.49 10.61 -15.15
C ALA A 115 7.40 10.25 -16.17
N ALA A 116 7.72 10.29 -17.47
CA ALA A 116 6.79 9.94 -18.54
C ALA A 116 6.38 8.46 -18.46
N ASN A 117 7.33 7.55 -18.28
CA ASN A 117 7.07 6.12 -18.09
C ASN A 117 6.15 5.88 -16.87
N HIS A 118 6.45 6.51 -15.73
CA HIS A 118 5.65 6.38 -14.52
C HIS A 118 4.21 6.88 -14.72
N ALA A 119 4.04 8.03 -15.39
CA ALA A 119 2.72 8.59 -15.71
C ALA A 119 1.91 7.70 -16.68
N THR A 120 2.57 7.12 -17.70
CA THR A 120 1.94 6.15 -18.61
C THR A 120 1.34 4.96 -17.87
N HIS A 121 2.00 4.52 -16.81
CA HIS A 121 1.57 3.38 -15.99
C HIS A 121 0.55 3.73 -14.88
N ALA A 122 0.52 4.98 -14.41
CA ALA A 122 -0.40 5.42 -13.34
C ALA A 122 -1.87 5.51 -13.78
N GLY A 123 -2.12 5.99 -15.01
CA GLY A 123 -3.47 6.12 -15.57
C GLY A 123 -4.23 4.78 -15.65
N PRO A 124 -3.66 3.73 -16.27
CA PRO A 124 -4.28 2.42 -16.39
C PRO A 124 -4.72 1.81 -15.06
N ALA A 125 -3.91 1.95 -13.99
CA ALA A 125 -4.27 1.45 -12.67
C ALA A 125 -5.57 2.08 -12.12
N THR A 126 -5.72 3.39 -12.31
CA THR A 126 -6.92 4.14 -11.92
C THR A 126 -8.14 3.71 -12.74
N VAL A 127 -7.97 3.53 -14.06
CA VAL A 127 -9.04 3.07 -14.95
C VAL A 127 -9.46 1.65 -14.58
N ALA A 128 -8.52 0.74 -14.35
CA ALA A 128 -8.79 -0.65 -13.99
C ALA A 128 -9.66 -0.75 -12.72
N LEU A 129 -9.33 0.00 -11.66
CA LEU A 129 -10.14 0.00 -10.44
C LEU A 129 -11.56 0.54 -10.68
N LYS A 130 -11.69 1.64 -11.43
CA LYS A 130 -13.01 2.20 -11.80
C LYS A 130 -13.84 1.19 -12.58
N THR A 131 -13.25 0.55 -13.59
CA THR A 131 -13.91 -0.48 -14.39
C THR A 131 -14.33 -1.67 -13.55
N MET A 132 -13.46 -2.17 -12.64
CA MET A 132 -13.81 -3.29 -11.76
C MET A 132 -15.00 -2.97 -10.86
N ILE A 133 -15.04 -1.76 -10.27
CA ILE A 133 -16.14 -1.33 -9.42
C ILE A 133 -17.43 -1.17 -10.24
N GLN A 134 -17.35 -0.53 -11.41
CA GLN A 134 -18.53 -0.35 -12.27
C GLN A 134 -19.08 -1.69 -12.74
N SER A 135 -18.22 -2.62 -13.16
CA SER A 135 -18.67 -3.98 -13.54
C SER A 135 -19.33 -4.71 -12.37
N ASP A 136 -18.84 -4.53 -11.14
CA ASP A 136 -19.45 -5.15 -9.95
C ASP A 136 -20.79 -4.50 -9.56
N ILE A 137 -20.99 -3.22 -9.88
CA ILE A 137 -22.29 -2.53 -9.76
C ILE A 137 -23.27 -3.11 -10.78
N ASP A 138 -22.85 -3.18 -12.04
CA ASP A 138 -23.67 -3.65 -13.16
C ASP A 138 -24.06 -5.13 -12.99
N GLU A 139 -23.11 -6.00 -12.60
CA GLU A 139 -23.34 -7.43 -12.39
C GLU A 139 -24.36 -7.70 -11.27
N GLN A 140 -24.41 -6.83 -10.25
CA GLN A 140 -25.38 -6.95 -9.16
C GLN A 140 -26.70 -6.22 -9.45
N ALA A 141 -26.84 -5.59 -10.61
CA ALA A 141 -27.97 -4.72 -10.96
C ALA A 141 -28.24 -3.66 -9.88
N LEU A 142 -27.17 -3.08 -9.33
CA LEU A 142 -27.21 -2.00 -8.34
C LEU A 142 -26.89 -0.65 -9.02
N ASN A 143 -26.89 0.42 -8.22
CA ASN A 143 -26.46 1.74 -8.63
C ASN A 143 -25.53 2.35 -7.56
N ASP A 144 -24.97 3.53 -7.83
CA ASP A 144 -24.03 4.22 -6.95
C ASP A 144 -24.57 4.47 -5.53
N GLU A 145 -25.90 4.56 -5.35
CA GLU A 145 -26.54 4.79 -4.05
C GLU A 145 -26.76 3.50 -3.24
N THR A 146 -26.89 2.36 -3.93
CA THR A 146 -27.28 1.08 -3.32
C THR A 146 -26.16 0.06 -3.28
N PHE A 147 -25.11 0.26 -4.10
CA PHE A 147 -23.91 -0.55 -4.08
C PHE A 147 -23.16 -0.39 -2.76
N LYS A 148 -22.72 -1.51 -2.20
CA LYS A 148 -22.02 -1.55 -0.93
C LYS A 148 -20.66 -2.20 -1.10
N ILE A 149 -19.67 -1.61 -0.44
CA ILE A 149 -18.32 -2.14 -0.40
C ILE A 149 -18.14 -2.90 0.92
N ARG A 150 -17.57 -4.09 0.83
CA ARG A 150 -17.09 -4.88 1.96
C ARG A 150 -15.63 -4.54 2.22
N LEU A 151 -15.35 -4.11 3.45
CA LEU A 151 -14.01 -3.85 3.95
C LEU A 151 -13.59 -5.01 4.87
N ALA A 152 -12.51 -5.70 4.53
CA ALA A 152 -11.89 -6.70 5.38
C ALA A 152 -10.56 -6.16 5.92
N PHE A 153 -10.48 -6.00 7.23
CA PHE A 153 -9.30 -5.49 7.93
C PHE A 153 -8.34 -6.63 8.27
N ALA A 154 -7.04 -6.30 8.31
CA ALA A 154 -6.02 -7.18 8.88
C ALA A 154 -5.70 -6.74 10.32
N TYR A 155 -4.43 -6.71 10.73
CA TYR A 155 -4.05 -6.34 12.09
C TYR A 155 -4.26 -4.86 12.38
N GLU A 156 -3.62 -4.01 11.57
CA GLU A 156 -3.71 -2.57 11.72
C GLU A 156 -4.91 -2.08 10.92
N ILE A 157 -5.78 -1.33 11.59
CA ILE A 157 -7.05 -0.86 11.00
C ILE A 157 -6.87 0.48 10.30
N LEU A 158 -5.99 1.34 10.81
CA LEU A 158 -5.76 2.69 10.32
C LEU A 158 -4.27 2.92 10.05
N ASP A 159 -3.96 3.68 9.00
CA ASP A 159 -2.63 4.24 8.84
C ASP A 159 -2.48 5.60 9.56
N ARG A 160 -1.24 6.09 9.62
CA ARG A 160 -0.91 7.39 10.26
C ARG A 160 -1.60 8.61 9.63
N TYR A 161 -2.25 8.46 8.48
CA TYR A 161 -2.96 9.51 7.77
C TYR A 161 -4.48 9.43 7.97
N GLY A 162 -4.96 8.49 8.81
CA GLY A 162 -6.37 8.30 9.10
C GLY A 162 -7.13 7.50 8.04
N ARG A 163 -6.43 6.75 7.17
CA ARG A 163 -7.06 5.89 6.17
C ARG A 163 -7.26 4.49 6.71
N LEU A 164 -8.42 3.90 6.43
CA LEU A 164 -8.72 2.50 6.71
C LEU A 164 -7.84 1.59 5.86
N LEU A 165 -7.21 0.59 6.46
CA LEU A 165 -6.35 -0.39 5.82
C LEU A 165 -7.11 -1.68 5.54
N CYS A 166 -7.45 -1.92 4.26
CA CYS A 166 -8.40 -2.96 3.91
C CYS A 166 -8.00 -3.80 2.68
N TYR A 167 -8.45 -5.05 2.69
CA TYR A 167 -8.80 -5.77 1.48
C TYR A 167 -10.24 -5.42 1.12
N VAL A 168 -10.43 -4.90 -0.09
CA VAL A 168 -11.69 -4.28 -0.51
C VAL A 168 -12.39 -5.17 -1.53
N ASN A 169 -13.68 -5.41 -1.34
CA ASN A 169 -14.49 -6.23 -2.24
C ASN A 169 -15.91 -5.68 -2.32
N ARG A 170 -16.72 -6.14 -3.27
CA ARG A 170 -18.15 -5.88 -3.28
C ARG A 170 -18.84 -6.60 -2.11
N ASP A 171 -19.77 -5.91 -1.44
CA ASP A 171 -20.68 -6.61 -0.54
C ASP A 171 -21.69 -7.38 -1.38
N GLN A 172 -21.98 -8.61 -0.97
CA GLN A 172 -22.96 -9.48 -1.63
C GLN A 172 -23.39 -10.59 -0.67
N LYS A 173 -24.64 -11.06 -0.80
CA LYS A 173 -25.18 -12.15 0.01
C LYS A 173 -24.81 -13.53 -0.53
N LEU A 174 -24.93 -13.72 -1.85
CA LEU A 174 -24.64 -14.99 -2.52
C LEU A 174 -23.12 -15.22 -2.56
N LYS A 175 -22.69 -16.48 -2.53
CA LYS A 175 -21.28 -16.91 -2.61
C LYS A 175 -21.09 -17.81 -3.84
N PRO A 176 -19.87 -17.90 -4.42
CA PRO A 176 -18.64 -17.22 -3.99
C PRO A 176 -18.59 -15.73 -4.38
N ARG A 177 -17.77 -14.96 -3.65
CA ARG A 177 -17.36 -13.60 -4.05
C ARG A 177 -16.22 -13.70 -5.07
N PRO A 178 -16.08 -12.72 -5.98
CA PRO A 178 -14.83 -12.57 -6.71
C PRO A 178 -13.69 -12.28 -5.72
N ALA A 179 -12.45 -12.42 -6.18
CA ALA A 179 -11.29 -11.98 -5.40
C ALA A 179 -11.42 -10.48 -5.04
N PRO A 180 -10.88 -10.02 -3.89
CA PRO A 180 -10.82 -8.60 -3.56
C PRO A 180 -10.17 -7.78 -4.68
N TYR A 181 -10.54 -6.51 -4.81
CA TYR A 181 -9.97 -5.60 -5.81
C TYR A 181 -8.44 -5.52 -5.70
N ASN A 182 -7.88 -5.62 -4.49
CA ASN A 182 -6.44 -5.69 -4.25
C ASN A 182 -5.78 -6.80 -5.08
N GLU A 183 -6.33 -8.02 -4.98
CA GLU A 183 -5.82 -9.20 -5.68
C GLU A 183 -6.11 -9.14 -7.18
N ARG A 184 -7.28 -8.62 -7.58
CA ARG A 184 -7.63 -8.43 -9.01
C ARG A 184 -6.69 -7.44 -9.69
N LEU A 185 -6.32 -6.35 -9.02
CA LEU A 185 -5.37 -5.37 -9.53
C LEU A 185 -3.96 -5.96 -9.66
N LEU A 186 -3.51 -6.73 -8.66
CA LEU A 186 -2.23 -7.45 -8.71
C LEU A 186 -2.19 -8.46 -9.85
N ALA A 187 -3.22 -9.29 -9.96
CA ALA A 187 -3.32 -10.32 -10.99
C ALA A 187 -3.42 -9.73 -12.41
N GLY A 188 -3.97 -8.53 -12.56
CA GLY A 188 -4.01 -7.81 -13.83
C GLY A 188 -2.75 -6.98 -14.12
N GLY A 189 -1.72 -7.03 -13.27
CA GLY A 189 -0.50 -6.25 -13.44
C GLY A 189 -0.72 -4.74 -13.39
N ASN A 190 -1.76 -4.25 -12.70
CA ASN A 190 -2.10 -2.82 -12.63
C ASN A 190 -1.42 -2.09 -11.47
N VAL A 191 -0.94 -2.84 -10.48
CA VAL A 191 -0.31 -2.32 -9.26
C VAL A 191 0.89 -3.19 -8.90
N THR A 192 1.85 -2.62 -8.19
CA THR A 192 3.00 -3.37 -7.67
C THR A 192 2.60 -4.05 -6.36
N PRO A 193 3.15 -5.24 -6.05
CA PRO A 193 3.01 -5.84 -4.72
C PRO A 193 3.77 -5.00 -3.70
N TYR A 194 3.10 -4.71 -2.58
CA TYR A 194 3.72 -4.03 -1.43
C TYR A 194 3.19 -4.66 -0.15
N PHE A 195 3.59 -5.91 0.07
CA PHE A 195 3.19 -6.72 1.21
C PHE A 195 3.92 -6.25 2.46
N ILE A 196 3.17 -5.88 3.50
CA ILE A 196 3.74 -5.35 4.74
C ILE A 196 3.18 -6.17 5.88
N TRP A 197 4.04 -6.88 6.60
CA TRP A 197 3.66 -7.57 7.82
C TRP A 197 3.31 -6.55 8.92
N PRO A 198 2.27 -6.79 9.73
CA PRO A 198 1.42 -8.00 9.81
C PRO A 198 0.20 -8.01 8.88
N ASN A 199 0.00 -7.00 8.04
CA ASN A 199 -1.23 -6.82 7.23
C ASN A 199 -1.21 -7.55 5.88
N VAL A 200 -0.87 -8.84 5.89
CA VAL A 200 -0.77 -9.65 4.65
C VAL A 200 -1.90 -10.67 4.46
N ASP A 201 -2.73 -10.87 5.48
CA ASP A 201 -3.93 -11.69 5.40
C ASP A 201 -5.01 -11.14 6.35
N PRO A 202 -6.19 -10.73 5.84
CA PRO A 202 -7.27 -10.19 6.68
C PRO A 202 -8.15 -11.29 7.32
N PHE A 203 -7.92 -12.56 6.98
CA PHE A 203 -8.73 -13.70 7.40
C PHE A 203 -7.99 -14.67 8.32
N VAL A 204 -6.66 -14.55 8.41
CA VAL A 204 -5.90 -15.16 9.51
C VAL A 204 -6.30 -14.43 10.79
N ARG A 205 -6.94 -15.15 11.71
CA ARG A 205 -7.02 -14.71 13.11
C ARG A 205 -5.58 -14.58 13.57
N LEU A 206 -5.11 -13.35 13.67
CA LEU A 206 -3.85 -13.10 14.34
C LEU A 206 -4.03 -13.64 15.75
N GLU A 207 -3.07 -14.48 16.13
CA GLU A 207 -3.00 -15.12 17.44
C GLU A 207 -3.18 -14.07 18.54
N SER A 208 -3.49 -14.51 19.76
CA SER A 208 -3.82 -13.63 20.89
C SER A 208 -2.79 -12.50 21.12
N ARG A 209 -1.55 -12.66 20.62
CA ARG A 209 -0.50 -11.64 20.62
C ARG A 209 0.20 -11.58 19.26
N ILE A 210 0.47 -10.38 18.76
CA ILE A 210 1.20 -10.15 17.50
C ILE A 210 2.59 -10.80 17.43
N ALA A 211 3.28 -10.93 18.56
CA ALA A 211 4.59 -11.58 18.62
C ALA A 211 4.51 -13.07 18.23
N ASP A 212 3.38 -13.71 18.48
CA ASP A 212 3.18 -15.11 18.15
C ASP A 212 3.05 -15.25 16.61
N ALA A 213 2.42 -14.27 15.94
CA ALA A 213 2.24 -14.18 14.48
C ALA A 213 3.52 -13.85 13.66
N VAL A 214 4.65 -13.64 14.32
CA VAL A 214 5.96 -13.51 13.64
C VAL A 214 6.34 -14.87 13.07
N PRO A 215 6.63 -14.99 11.76
CA PRO A 215 7.07 -16.25 11.18
C PRO A 215 8.36 -16.79 11.82
N ALA A 216 8.52 -18.11 11.85
CA ALA A 216 9.76 -18.72 12.31
C ALA A 216 10.92 -18.42 11.33
N PRO A 217 12.15 -18.20 11.81
CA PRO A 217 13.33 -18.13 10.94
C PRO A 217 13.39 -19.33 9.98
N GLY A 218 13.76 -19.07 8.71
CA GLY A 218 13.85 -20.11 7.68
C GLY A 218 12.51 -20.60 7.13
N SER A 219 11.39 -19.94 7.47
CA SER A 219 10.06 -20.28 6.94
C SER A 219 9.62 -19.43 5.74
N GLY A 220 10.51 -18.62 5.16
CA GLY A 220 10.17 -17.63 4.12
C GLY A 220 9.40 -18.22 2.94
N ARG A 221 9.84 -19.35 2.37
CA ARG A 221 9.09 -20.03 1.29
C ARG A 221 7.71 -20.50 1.73
N ALA A 222 7.61 -21.08 2.91
CA ALA A 222 6.35 -21.62 3.44
C ALA A 222 5.34 -20.49 3.68
N VAL A 223 5.76 -19.39 4.31
CA VAL A 223 4.96 -18.17 4.48
C VAL A 223 4.48 -17.67 3.12
N GLY A 224 5.41 -17.51 2.18
CA GLY A 224 5.12 -16.99 0.86
C GLY A 224 4.19 -17.89 0.04
N ALA A 225 4.14 -19.20 0.28
CA ALA A 225 3.26 -20.11 -0.44
C ALA A 225 1.85 -20.23 0.18
N SER A 226 1.65 -19.68 1.38
CA SER A 226 0.45 -19.89 2.17
C SER A 226 -0.66 -18.86 1.91
N GLY A 227 -1.91 -19.31 2.02
CA GLY A 227 -3.09 -18.44 2.15
C GLY A 227 -3.24 -17.39 1.04
N ALA A 228 -3.82 -16.24 1.42
CA ALA A 228 -4.06 -15.13 0.49
C ALA A 228 -2.76 -14.53 -0.08
N LEU A 229 -1.70 -14.49 0.73
CA LEU A 229 -0.38 -14.02 0.29
C LEU A 229 0.17 -14.86 -0.87
N GLY A 230 0.12 -16.20 -0.75
CA GLY A 230 0.57 -17.10 -1.81
C GLY A 230 -0.22 -16.93 -3.10
N PHE A 231 -1.55 -16.79 -3.02
CA PHE A 231 -2.38 -16.53 -4.20
C PHE A 231 -2.05 -15.18 -4.86
N ALA A 232 -1.88 -14.13 -4.07
CA ALA A 232 -1.50 -12.82 -4.57
C ALA A 232 -0.14 -12.85 -5.28
N ARG A 233 0.86 -13.51 -4.70
CA ARG A 233 2.19 -13.69 -5.31
C ARG A 233 2.12 -14.42 -6.64
N GLN A 234 1.38 -15.52 -6.71
CA GLN A 234 1.18 -16.26 -7.95
C GLN A 234 0.43 -15.44 -9.01
N GLY A 235 -0.50 -14.57 -8.59
CA GLY A 235 -1.15 -13.59 -9.47
C GLY A 235 -0.15 -12.63 -10.11
N VAL A 236 0.69 -11.99 -9.29
CA VAL A 236 1.73 -11.06 -9.77
C VAL A 236 2.74 -11.77 -10.66
N LYS A 237 3.22 -12.96 -10.25
CA LYS A 237 4.17 -13.74 -11.04
C LYS A 237 3.61 -14.03 -12.45
N ARG A 238 2.34 -14.44 -12.55
CA ARG A 238 1.69 -14.68 -13.85
C ARG A 238 1.57 -13.41 -14.67
N ALA A 239 1.17 -12.29 -14.07
CA ALA A 239 1.09 -11.00 -14.77
C ALA A 239 2.47 -10.57 -15.29
N ARG A 240 3.51 -10.76 -14.49
CA ARG A 240 4.91 -10.45 -14.84
C ARG A 240 5.43 -11.33 -15.98
N ASP A 241 5.27 -12.64 -15.85
CA ASP A 241 5.71 -13.59 -16.87
C ASP A 241 4.95 -13.36 -18.21
N ALA A 242 3.70 -12.89 -18.16
CA ALA A 242 2.90 -12.55 -19.33
C ALA A 242 3.11 -11.12 -19.87
N GLY A 243 3.93 -10.29 -19.24
CA GLY A 243 4.20 -8.92 -19.68
C GLY A 243 3.00 -7.97 -19.55
N GLN A 244 2.16 -8.15 -18.53
CA GLN A 244 0.91 -7.40 -18.37
C GLN A 244 1.08 -6.10 -17.58
N GLY A 245 0.52 -5.01 -18.10
CA GLY A 245 0.44 -3.72 -17.40
C GLY A 245 1.81 -3.17 -17.04
N LEU A 246 2.08 -3.02 -15.74
CA LEU A 246 3.36 -2.53 -15.20
C LEU A 246 4.56 -3.41 -15.60
N TRP A 247 4.30 -4.65 -16.02
CA TRP A 247 5.32 -5.63 -16.37
C TRP A 247 5.56 -5.77 -17.87
N ASP A 248 5.00 -4.88 -18.69
CA ASP A 248 5.20 -4.84 -20.15
C ASP A 248 6.69 -5.08 -20.49
N HIS A 249 6.98 -6.10 -21.31
CA HIS A 249 8.37 -6.49 -21.61
C HIS A 249 9.10 -5.46 -22.47
N ALA A 250 8.38 -4.63 -23.23
CA ALA A 250 8.94 -3.57 -24.06
C ALA A 250 9.04 -2.24 -23.29
N ASN A 251 8.13 -1.98 -22.34
CA ASN A 251 8.10 -0.74 -21.57
C ASN A 251 7.67 -0.98 -20.10
N PRO A 252 8.46 -1.70 -19.29
CA PRO A 252 8.11 -1.97 -17.91
C PRO A 252 8.14 -0.68 -17.08
N LEU A 253 7.45 -0.68 -15.94
CA LEU A 253 7.56 0.40 -14.97
C LEU A 253 9.03 0.53 -14.51
N MET A 254 9.64 1.70 -14.71
CA MET A 254 11.05 1.94 -14.39
C MET A 254 11.28 2.15 -12.89
N LEU A 255 10.39 2.88 -12.23
CA LEU A 255 10.52 3.30 -10.83
C LEU A 255 9.28 2.88 -10.03
N TYR A 256 9.47 2.18 -8.93
CA TYR A 256 8.34 1.78 -8.09
C TYR A 256 7.74 2.99 -7.35
N PRO A 257 6.44 2.94 -7.00
CA PRO A 257 5.79 4.10 -6.41
C PRO A 257 6.39 4.47 -5.05
N PHE A 258 6.75 3.48 -4.21
CA PHE A 258 7.46 3.77 -2.96
C PHE A 258 8.86 4.36 -3.18
N GLU A 259 9.55 4.03 -4.27
CA GLU A 259 10.84 4.61 -4.63
C GLU A 259 10.71 6.08 -5.00
N LEU A 260 9.74 6.41 -5.87
CA LEU A 260 9.39 7.79 -6.21
C LEU A 260 9.12 8.61 -4.94
N ARG A 261 8.30 8.07 -4.02
CA ARG A 261 7.95 8.77 -2.78
C ARG A 261 9.16 9.02 -1.88
N TYR A 262 10.05 8.04 -1.73
CA TYR A 262 11.20 8.18 -0.82
C TYR A 262 12.28 9.10 -1.43
N LEU A 263 12.43 9.08 -2.76
CA LEU A 263 13.32 9.99 -3.49
C LEU A 263 12.84 11.44 -3.39
N ALA A 264 11.54 11.68 -3.61
CA ALA A 264 10.95 13.01 -3.57
C ALA A 264 10.82 13.54 -2.13
N GLY A 265 10.39 12.68 -1.20
CA GLY A 265 10.24 13.00 0.22
C GLY A 265 11.56 13.05 1.00
N ARG A 266 12.71 12.84 0.33
CA ARG A 266 14.07 12.88 0.90
C ARG A 266 14.19 12.02 2.17
N ARG A 267 13.64 10.80 2.12
CA ARG A 267 13.64 9.86 3.24
C ARG A 267 14.11 8.50 2.74
N ALA A 268 15.12 7.91 3.37
CA ALA A 268 15.53 6.56 3.01
C ALA A 268 14.42 5.54 3.38
N PRO A 269 14.29 4.42 2.65
CA PRO A 269 13.40 3.34 3.08
C PRO A 269 13.89 2.78 4.43
N ASP A 270 12.95 2.43 5.30
CA ASP A 270 13.17 2.08 6.71
C ASP A 270 12.58 0.72 7.11
N ARG A 271 11.99 0.00 6.16
CA ARG A 271 11.37 -1.32 6.37
C ARG A 271 12.32 -2.44 6.00
N TYR A 272 12.59 -3.32 6.95
CA TYR A 272 13.34 -4.55 6.68
C TYR A 272 12.57 -5.44 5.70
N VAL A 273 13.26 -6.37 5.03
CA VAL A 273 12.62 -7.21 4.01
C VAL A 273 12.93 -8.68 4.25
N LEU A 274 11.89 -9.50 4.34
CA LEU A 274 12.00 -10.96 4.23
C LEU A 274 11.90 -11.36 2.75
N ASP A 275 12.82 -12.21 2.31
CA ASP A 275 12.76 -12.90 1.03
C ASP A 275 11.84 -14.14 1.12
N LEU A 276 10.64 -14.03 0.54
CA LEU A 276 9.65 -15.11 0.46
C LEU A 276 10.00 -16.19 -0.57
N SER A 277 11.09 -16.02 -1.31
CA SER A 277 11.65 -17.03 -2.22
C SER A 277 12.81 -17.79 -1.60
N SER A 278 13.12 -17.56 -0.32
CA SER A 278 14.26 -18.14 0.39
C SER A 278 13.85 -18.71 1.75
N ASP A 279 14.69 -19.59 2.29
CA ASP A 279 14.62 -20.12 3.65
C ASP A 279 15.73 -19.53 4.52
N ALA A 280 16.17 -18.32 4.18
CA ALA A 280 17.12 -17.57 4.98
C ALA A 280 16.54 -17.25 6.37
N THR A 281 17.43 -17.08 7.34
CA THR A 281 17.10 -16.71 8.72
C THR A 281 17.42 -15.24 9.03
N GLU A 282 17.82 -14.48 8.01
CA GLU A 282 18.11 -13.06 8.10
C GLU A 282 17.02 -12.24 7.39
N LEU A 283 16.73 -11.06 7.94
CA LEU A 283 16.06 -10.02 7.19
C LEU A 283 17.09 -9.21 6.40
N LEU A 284 16.69 -8.68 5.25
CA LEU A 284 17.50 -7.72 4.52
C LEU A 284 17.34 -6.32 5.09
N HIS A 285 18.41 -5.54 5.01
CA HIS A 285 18.41 -4.14 5.42
C HIS A 285 17.40 -3.37 4.55
N PRO A 286 16.73 -2.32 5.07
CA PRO A 286 15.71 -1.58 4.32
C PRO A 286 16.13 -1.03 2.95
N GLN A 287 17.42 -0.83 2.75
CA GLN A 287 18.01 -0.35 1.51
C GLN A 287 18.55 -1.47 0.60
N GLU A 288 18.27 -2.74 0.93
CA GLU A 288 18.72 -3.92 0.18
C GLU A 288 17.55 -4.71 -0.44
N TYR A 289 16.33 -4.14 -0.45
CA TYR A 289 15.14 -4.78 -1.01
C TYR A 289 15.31 -5.22 -2.47
N PHE A 290 16.15 -4.51 -3.24
CA PHE A 290 16.42 -4.78 -4.65
C PHE A 290 17.20 -6.08 -4.86
N ARG A 291 17.87 -6.62 -3.83
CA ARG A 291 18.54 -7.93 -3.88
C ARG A 291 17.56 -9.08 -4.11
N ILE A 292 16.28 -8.88 -3.78
CA ILE A 292 15.20 -9.80 -4.12
C ILE A 292 14.64 -9.34 -5.48
N PRO A 293 14.94 -10.04 -6.59
CA PRO A 293 14.67 -9.53 -7.94
C PRO A 293 13.19 -9.35 -8.22
N ASN A 294 12.36 -10.30 -7.78
CA ASN A 294 10.92 -10.23 -8.01
C ASN A 294 10.22 -9.49 -6.86
N PRO A 295 9.44 -8.44 -7.13
CA PRO A 295 8.78 -7.68 -6.09
C PRO A 295 7.70 -8.49 -5.34
N GLU A 296 7.10 -9.51 -5.96
CA GLU A 296 6.19 -10.44 -5.29
C GLU A 296 6.88 -11.31 -4.24
N ASP A 297 8.20 -11.39 -4.22
CA ASP A 297 8.96 -12.16 -3.24
C ASP A 297 9.37 -11.32 -2.02
N ARG A 298 8.99 -10.03 -1.98
CA ARG A 298 9.37 -9.10 -0.91
C ARG A 298 8.26 -8.98 0.13
N LEU A 299 8.55 -9.36 1.38
CA LEU A 299 7.70 -9.03 2.53
C LEU A 299 8.37 -7.97 3.39
N PHE A 300 7.79 -6.77 3.41
CA PHE A 300 8.29 -5.66 4.21
C PHE A 300 7.87 -5.79 5.68
N VAL A 301 8.76 -5.40 6.58
CA VAL A 301 8.55 -5.38 8.03
C VAL A 301 8.85 -3.97 8.53
N ASN A 302 7.87 -3.30 9.13
CA ASN A 302 8.09 -1.98 9.73
C ASN A 302 9.20 -2.07 10.79
N SER A 303 10.01 -1.02 10.91
CA SER A 303 11.10 -0.94 11.90
C SER A 303 10.62 -1.13 13.34
N GLU A 304 9.41 -0.65 13.66
CA GLU A 304 8.75 -0.84 14.96
C GLU A 304 8.48 -2.32 15.30
N HIS A 305 8.36 -3.18 14.29
CA HIS A 305 8.13 -4.61 14.44
C HIS A 305 9.42 -5.43 14.44
N ALA A 306 10.55 -4.87 13.98
CA ALA A 306 11.83 -5.58 13.92
C ALA A 306 12.28 -6.21 15.25
N PRO A 307 12.08 -5.57 16.44
CA PRO A 307 12.39 -6.22 17.71
C PRO A 307 11.63 -7.53 17.97
N LEU A 308 10.40 -7.66 17.47
CA LEU A 308 9.62 -8.91 17.58
C LEU A 308 10.24 -10.02 16.74
N TRP A 309 10.77 -9.66 15.56
CA TRP A 309 11.46 -10.59 14.67
C TRP A 309 12.78 -11.06 15.27
N ALA A 310 13.58 -10.15 15.83
CA ALA A 310 14.79 -10.50 16.57
C ALA A 310 14.49 -11.42 17.77
N ALA A 311 13.43 -11.13 18.54
CA ALA A 311 13.02 -11.97 19.67
C ALA A 311 12.56 -13.38 19.24
N LYS A 312 12.03 -13.53 18.03
CA LYS A 312 11.68 -14.83 17.42
C LYS A 312 12.91 -15.59 16.86
N GLY A 313 14.08 -14.95 16.83
CA GLY A 313 15.35 -15.55 16.39
C GLY A 313 15.81 -15.14 14.98
N TRP A 314 15.18 -14.13 14.35
CA TRP A 314 15.68 -13.60 13.08
C TRP A 314 16.94 -12.78 13.29
N THR A 315 17.90 -12.90 12.37
CA THR A 315 19.05 -11.99 12.33
C THR A 315 18.66 -10.69 11.66
N LEU A 316 18.94 -9.56 12.31
CA LEU A 316 18.73 -8.22 11.77
C LEU A 316 20.08 -7.63 11.33
N PRO A 317 20.18 -7.08 10.12
CA PRO A 317 21.38 -6.39 9.67
C PRO A 317 21.49 -5.02 10.34
N GLY A 318 22.72 -4.58 10.57
CA GLY A 318 23.03 -3.23 11.06
C GLY A 318 22.92 -2.15 10.00
#